data_AF-A0A4R2H1E9-F1
#
_entry.id   AF-A0A4R2H1E9-F1
#
_cell.length_a   1.000
_cell.length_b   1.000
_cell.length_c   1.000
_cell.angle_alpha   90.00
_cell.angle_beta   90.00
_cell.angle_gamma   90.00
#
_symmetry.space_group_name_H-M   'P 1'
#
loop_
_entity.id
_entity.type
_entity.pdbx_description
1 polymer ?
#
loop_
_entity_poly.entity_id
_entity_poly.type
_entity_poly.pdbx_seq_one_letter_code
_entity_poly.pdbx_strand_id
1 'polypeptide(L)'
;MGGEPGGRSSLREARPLLLVVDADPMRLERSETELERAFGVDFRVRGELTAAAATECLQLAHELEQRVAVVLVDHALADDERTAIFDLSRTLHPDARRALLIEWGSWAKRSTAAAILSAMAVGDINYYVLKPWIERDELFHRTVAEFIQEWSRFEVANLREVVVIASDHSVRGQAIRSLLARNGIPSAFRVSGSPLADAVLRWIDEPDPGEGVLVWMPAVGGAILHDPTDAEIAEAWGVPTTLADGEDSFDVLVIGAGPGGLAAAVYASSEGLRTLVVERESIGGQAGTSSLIRNYLGFSRGIRGSELAQRGYQQAWVFGAHFVLMRSIVSLEKQDDHFRAVIGDVGEVTARAVVLATGVSYRRLDVPSLEPLMGNGVYYGASVSEAHGLQGLDACVVGGGNSAGQAVLHLARYCRQVTLVIRGNDLTASMSQYLIDTIDAAANVTVRANSEVVGGGGDGRLEHVTLRDRQTGAEESLPSNGLFVMIGAVPGTDWLPDKVGRDGHGFVLSGSDAAADPQWNESRPPQPYETTVPGLFAIGDVRCGSVKRVASAVGEGSVVVSQIHTHLKASADA
;
A
#
# COMPACT_ATOMS: atom_id res chain seq x y z
N MET A 1 6.06 -52.59 25.90
CA MET A 1 4.72 -52.46 25.26
C MET A 1 4.18 -51.13 25.72
N GLY A 2 4.47 -50.04 25.02
CA GLY A 2 3.96 -49.72 23.68
C GLY A 2 2.81 -48.73 23.92
N GLY A 3 2.79 -47.50 23.43
CA GLY A 3 3.63 -46.74 22.51
C GLY A 3 2.73 -45.55 22.18
N GLU A 4 3.09 -44.34 22.62
CA GLU A 4 2.33 -43.15 22.26
C GLU A 4 2.71 -42.66 20.86
N PRO A 5 1.75 -42.13 20.09
CA PRO A 5 1.91 -41.91 18.67
C PRO A 5 2.77 -40.66 18.43
N GLY A 6 4.02 -40.88 18.03
CA GLY A 6 4.80 -39.91 17.28
C GLY A 6 4.11 -39.64 15.95
N GLY A 7 3.78 -38.37 15.68
CA GLY A 7 3.17 -37.99 14.41
C GLY A 7 2.51 -36.62 14.44
N ARG A 8 3.27 -35.57 14.79
CA ARG A 8 2.92 -34.16 14.53
C ARG A 8 4.12 -33.19 14.63
N SER A 9 5.34 -33.72 14.80
CA SER A 9 6.57 -32.93 15.08
C SER A 9 7.46 -32.67 13.85
N SER A 10 7.20 -33.21 12.66
CA SER A 10 8.17 -33.15 11.55
C SER A 10 7.92 -32.07 10.48
N LEU A 11 6.76 -31.41 10.48
CA LEU A 11 6.37 -30.50 9.37
C LEU A 11 6.85 -29.05 9.56
N ARG A 12 7.10 -28.61 10.81
CA ARG A 12 7.79 -27.32 11.07
C ARG A 12 9.28 -27.35 10.70
N GLU A 13 9.89 -28.54 10.69
CA GLU A 13 11.33 -28.73 10.43
C GLU A 13 11.68 -28.93 8.95
N ALA A 14 10.71 -29.26 8.08
CA ALA A 14 10.97 -29.46 6.66
C ALA A 14 11.28 -28.12 5.96
N ARG A 15 12.50 -28.00 5.42
CA ARG A 15 12.95 -26.82 4.66
C ARG A 15 11.97 -26.46 3.53
N PRO A 16 11.53 -25.19 3.41
CA PRO A 16 10.63 -24.78 2.33
C PRO A 16 11.27 -25.00 0.95
N LEU A 17 10.43 -25.30 -0.04
CA LEU A 17 10.86 -25.57 -1.42
C LEU A 17 11.14 -24.28 -2.19
N LEU A 18 12.28 -24.24 -2.89
CA LEU A 18 12.57 -23.33 -3.98
C LEU A 18 12.59 -24.14 -5.28
N LEU A 19 11.55 -23.98 -6.10
CA LEU A 19 11.39 -24.68 -7.38
C LEU A 19 11.88 -23.78 -8.52
N VAL A 20 12.73 -24.32 -9.39
CA VAL A 20 13.19 -23.67 -10.62
C VAL A 20 12.88 -24.56 -11.84
N VAL A 21 12.30 -23.98 -12.88
CA VAL A 21 11.91 -24.68 -14.10
C VAL A 21 12.56 -24.00 -15.30
N ASP A 22 13.43 -24.71 -16.02
CA ASP A 22 14.07 -24.24 -17.25
C ASP A 22 14.21 -25.42 -18.20
N ALA A 23 13.80 -25.23 -19.47
CA ALA A 23 13.84 -26.30 -20.47
C ALA A 23 15.28 -26.64 -20.93
N ASP A 24 16.26 -25.80 -20.61
CA ASP A 24 17.67 -26.00 -20.93
C ASP A 24 18.43 -26.55 -19.71
N PRO A 25 19.00 -27.77 -19.82
CA PRO A 25 19.72 -28.40 -18.72
C PRO A 25 20.88 -27.59 -18.17
N MET A 26 21.63 -26.88 -19.02
CA MET A 26 22.80 -26.12 -18.57
C MET A 26 22.38 -24.85 -17.81
N ARG A 27 21.29 -24.21 -18.22
CA ARG A 27 20.74 -23.05 -17.51
C ARG A 27 20.07 -23.46 -16.20
N LEU A 28 19.38 -24.60 -16.20
CA LEU A 28 18.79 -25.17 -14.99
C LEU A 28 19.87 -25.47 -13.95
N GLU A 29 20.90 -26.22 -14.32
CA GLU A 29 22.02 -26.59 -13.43
C GLU A 29 22.67 -25.36 -12.81
N ARG A 30 22.89 -24.30 -13.60
CA ARG A 30 23.44 -23.04 -13.09
C ARG A 30 22.51 -22.37 -12.07
N SER A 31 21.21 -22.30 -12.39
CA SER A 31 20.23 -21.68 -11.50
C SER A 31 20.10 -22.45 -10.19
N GLU A 32 20.05 -23.79 -10.24
CA GLU A 32 20.06 -24.65 -9.05
C GLU A 32 21.33 -24.44 -8.22
N THR A 33 22.50 -24.40 -8.85
CA THR A 33 23.78 -24.23 -8.16
C THR A 33 23.84 -22.90 -7.40
N GLU A 34 23.40 -21.80 -8.02
CA GLU A 34 23.38 -20.49 -7.37
C GLU A 34 22.33 -20.42 -6.24
N LEU A 35 21.15 -21.00 -6.44
CA LEU A 35 20.13 -21.11 -5.39
C LEU A 35 20.61 -21.94 -4.20
N GLU A 36 21.21 -23.11 -4.44
CA GLU A 36 21.70 -24.00 -3.38
C GLU A 36 22.84 -23.33 -2.61
N ARG A 37 23.73 -22.62 -3.30
CA ARG A 37 24.81 -21.84 -2.68
C ARG A 37 24.30 -20.76 -1.73
N ALA A 38 23.29 -20.00 -2.14
CA ALA A 38 22.81 -18.86 -1.37
C ALA A 38 21.78 -19.24 -0.29
N PHE A 39 20.94 -20.25 -0.56
CA PHE A 39 19.75 -20.54 0.25
C PHE A 39 19.62 -22.00 0.68
N GLY A 40 20.51 -22.89 0.22
CA GLY A 40 20.42 -24.33 0.47
C GLY A 40 20.56 -24.74 1.93
N VAL A 41 20.96 -23.85 2.85
CA VAL A 41 20.92 -24.14 4.29
C VAL A 41 19.48 -24.18 4.80
N ASP A 42 18.70 -23.14 4.49
CA ASP A 42 17.35 -22.95 5.03
C ASP A 42 16.25 -23.50 4.10
N PHE A 43 16.55 -23.67 2.82
CA PHE A 43 15.61 -24.07 1.78
C PHE A 43 16.04 -25.37 1.09
N ARG A 44 15.06 -26.10 0.56
CA ARG A 44 15.29 -27.23 -0.35
C ARG A 44 15.19 -26.70 -1.79
N VAL A 45 16.28 -26.74 -2.54
CA VAL A 45 16.27 -26.35 -3.96
C VAL A 45 15.92 -27.55 -4.84
N ARG A 46 15.11 -27.33 -5.87
CA ARG A 46 14.75 -28.34 -6.86
C ARG A 46 14.61 -27.72 -8.24
N GLY A 47 15.32 -28.27 -9.22
CA GLY A 47 15.16 -27.98 -10.64
C GLY A 47 14.32 -29.02 -11.37
N GLU A 48 13.51 -28.57 -12.33
CA GLU A 48 12.75 -29.42 -13.24
C GLU A 48 12.86 -28.94 -14.69
N LEU A 49 13.00 -29.88 -15.63
CA LEU A 49 13.18 -29.59 -17.06
C LEU A 49 11.87 -29.42 -17.83
N THR A 50 10.75 -29.87 -17.25
CA THR A 50 9.45 -29.93 -17.94
C THR A 50 8.32 -29.46 -17.05
N ALA A 51 7.25 -28.95 -17.65
CA ALA A 51 6.05 -28.56 -16.90
C ALA A 51 5.38 -29.75 -16.20
N ALA A 52 5.41 -30.94 -16.80
CA ALA A 52 4.88 -32.15 -16.19
C ALA A 52 5.61 -32.50 -14.88
N ALA A 53 6.94 -32.49 -14.88
CA ALA A 53 7.73 -32.77 -13.67
C ALA A 53 7.58 -31.66 -12.62
N ALA A 54 7.49 -30.39 -13.04
CA ALA A 54 7.25 -29.27 -12.14
C ALA A 54 5.87 -29.35 -11.46
N THR A 55 4.82 -29.71 -12.20
CA THR A 55 3.47 -29.86 -11.67
C THR A 55 3.35 -31.06 -10.72
N GLU A 56 3.99 -32.19 -11.04
CA GLU A 56 4.11 -33.34 -10.13
C GLU A 56 4.85 -32.95 -8.83
N CYS A 57 5.93 -32.17 -8.94
CA CYS A 57 6.67 -31.67 -7.77
C CYS A 57 5.80 -30.79 -6.86
N LEU A 58 4.99 -29.90 -7.43
CA LEU A 58 4.06 -29.05 -6.68
C LEU A 58 2.93 -29.86 -6.03
N GLN A 59 2.39 -30.87 -6.72
CA GLN A 59 1.40 -31.78 -6.16
C GLN A 59 1.97 -32.56 -4.98
N LEU A 60 3.15 -33.15 -5.16
CA LEU A 60 3.82 -33.89 -4.10
C LEU A 60 4.13 -32.98 -2.89
N ALA A 61 4.58 -31.74 -3.14
CA ALA A 61 4.78 -30.78 -2.06
C ALA A 61 3.47 -30.49 -1.30
N HIS A 62 2.34 -30.40 -2.00
CA HIS A 62 1.03 -30.22 -1.37
C HIS A 62 0.60 -31.45 -0.56
N GLU A 63 0.72 -32.65 -1.13
CA GLU A 63 0.39 -33.93 -0.48
C GLU A 63 1.22 -34.18 0.78
N LEU A 64 2.49 -33.77 0.77
CA LEU A 64 3.40 -33.87 1.91
C LEU A 64 3.28 -32.69 2.88
N GLU A 65 2.35 -31.76 2.65
CA GLU A 65 2.22 -30.51 3.40
C GLU A 65 3.57 -29.73 3.48
N GLN A 66 4.43 -29.89 2.47
CA GLN A 66 5.68 -29.18 2.34
C GLN A 66 5.42 -27.75 1.87
N ARG A 67 5.91 -26.78 2.63
CA ARG A 67 5.88 -25.35 2.29
C ARG A 67 6.63 -25.08 0.99
N VAL A 68 6.04 -24.30 0.09
CA VAL A 68 6.70 -23.80 -1.14
C VAL A 68 6.93 -22.29 -1.00
N ALA A 69 8.19 -21.88 -1.08
CA ALA A 69 8.59 -20.49 -0.91
C ALA A 69 8.58 -19.73 -2.23
N VAL A 70 9.28 -20.26 -3.24
CA VAL A 70 9.42 -19.60 -4.54
C VAL A 70 9.32 -20.62 -5.68
N VAL A 71 8.62 -20.23 -6.75
CA VAL A 71 8.53 -20.96 -8.02
C VAL A 71 9.03 -20.05 -9.14
N LEU A 72 10.15 -20.42 -9.76
CA LEU A 72 10.80 -19.71 -10.85
C LEU A 72 10.57 -20.49 -12.15
N VAL A 73 9.96 -19.88 -13.16
CA VAL A 73 9.63 -20.57 -14.43
C VAL A 73 10.22 -19.82 -15.61
N ASP A 74 10.97 -20.51 -16.46
CA ASP A 74 11.54 -19.94 -17.68
C ASP A 74 10.47 -19.40 -18.64
N HIS A 75 10.65 -18.14 -19.03
CA HIS A 75 9.81 -17.47 -20.02
C HIS A 75 9.83 -18.17 -21.39
N ALA A 76 10.87 -18.95 -21.71
CA ALA A 76 10.95 -19.66 -22.97
C ALA A 76 10.06 -20.92 -23.10
N LEU A 77 9.47 -21.42 -22.00
CA LEU A 77 8.47 -22.50 -22.06
C LEU A 77 7.24 -22.05 -22.86
N ALA A 78 6.41 -22.97 -23.37
CA ALA A 78 5.18 -22.60 -24.06
C ALA A 78 4.18 -21.91 -23.08
N ASP A 79 3.31 -21.05 -23.60
CA ASP A 79 2.40 -20.25 -22.76
C ASP A 79 1.46 -21.14 -21.93
N ASP A 80 0.92 -22.21 -22.53
CA ASP A 80 0.08 -23.21 -21.88
C ASP A 80 0.82 -24.00 -20.78
N GLU A 81 2.08 -24.34 -21.02
CA GLU A 81 2.94 -24.99 -20.03
C GLU A 81 3.20 -24.09 -18.81
N ARG A 82 3.53 -22.80 -19.05
CA ARG A 82 3.76 -21.83 -17.96
C ARG A 82 2.48 -21.60 -17.16
N THR A 83 1.34 -21.41 -17.84
CA THR A 83 0.04 -21.24 -17.20
C THR A 83 -0.31 -22.45 -16.33
N ALA A 84 -0.10 -23.68 -16.80
CA ALA A 84 -0.36 -24.88 -16.01
C ALA A 84 0.44 -24.92 -14.68
N ILE A 85 1.72 -24.53 -14.71
CA ILE A 85 2.56 -24.48 -13.49
C ILE A 85 2.06 -23.39 -12.54
N PHE A 86 1.80 -22.17 -13.05
CA PHE A 86 1.39 -21.05 -12.21
C PHE A 86 -0.01 -21.23 -11.63
N ASP A 87 -0.96 -21.76 -12.40
CA ASP A 87 -2.31 -22.07 -11.92
C ASP A 87 -2.29 -23.09 -10.78
N LEU A 88 -1.50 -24.15 -10.94
CA LEU A 88 -1.36 -25.18 -9.91
C LEU A 88 -0.65 -24.62 -8.67
N SER A 89 0.43 -23.86 -8.84
CA SER A 89 1.12 -23.20 -7.73
C SER A 89 0.18 -22.25 -6.98
N ARG A 90 -0.63 -21.46 -7.69
CA ARG A 90 -1.61 -20.54 -7.08
C ARG A 90 -2.68 -21.29 -6.31
N THR A 91 -3.18 -22.39 -6.86
CA THR A 91 -4.26 -23.19 -6.26
C THR A 91 -3.79 -23.97 -5.03
N LEU A 92 -2.63 -24.63 -5.11
CA LEU A 92 -2.16 -25.53 -4.04
C LEU A 92 -1.23 -24.86 -3.04
N HIS A 93 -0.55 -23.77 -3.45
CA HIS A 93 0.47 -23.06 -2.68
C HIS A 93 0.27 -21.54 -2.82
N PRO A 94 -0.88 -20.99 -2.39
CA PRO A 94 -1.25 -19.59 -2.64
C PRO A 94 -0.22 -18.59 -2.12
N ASP A 95 0.46 -18.91 -1.01
CA ASP A 95 1.49 -18.07 -0.39
C ASP A 95 2.82 -18.06 -1.14
N ALA A 96 3.08 -19.05 -2.01
CA ALA A 96 4.32 -19.13 -2.77
C ALA A 96 4.51 -17.88 -3.64
N ARG A 97 5.75 -17.41 -3.73
CA ARG A 97 6.10 -16.36 -4.68
C ARG A 97 6.44 -16.96 -6.03
N ARG A 98 5.92 -16.35 -7.09
CA ARG A 98 6.05 -16.84 -8.46
C ARG A 98 6.81 -15.82 -9.30
N ALA A 99 7.75 -16.28 -10.13
CA ALA A 99 8.48 -15.40 -11.02
C ALA A 99 8.78 -16.01 -12.39
N LEU A 100 8.78 -15.15 -13.42
CA LEU A 100 9.30 -15.52 -14.73
C LEU A 100 10.82 -15.36 -14.76
N LEU A 101 11.54 -16.41 -15.16
CA LEU A 101 12.96 -16.34 -15.46
C LEU A 101 13.18 -15.82 -16.88
N ILE A 102 13.98 -14.76 -17.02
CA ILE A 102 14.33 -14.18 -18.31
C ILE A 102 15.83 -14.08 -18.48
N GLU A 103 16.31 -14.15 -19.72
CA GLU A 103 17.72 -13.98 -20.03
C GLU A 103 18.13 -12.50 -20.05
N TRP A 104 19.40 -12.24 -19.75
CA TRP A 104 20.01 -10.92 -19.97
C TRP A 104 19.83 -10.49 -21.43
N GLY A 105 19.40 -9.24 -21.65
CA GLY A 105 19.10 -8.70 -22.98
C GLY A 105 17.66 -8.91 -23.45
N SER A 106 16.84 -9.69 -22.74
CA SER A 106 15.42 -9.87 -23.08
C SER A 106 14.61 -8.57 -23.04
N TRP A 107 15.08 -7.53 -22.34
CA TRP A 107 14.47 -6.20 -22.33
C TRP A 107 14.42 -5.52 -23.70
N ALA A 108 15.25 -5.94 -24.67
CA ALA A 108 15.16 -5.43 -26.04
C ALA A 108 13.86 -5.87 -26.75
N LYS A 109 13.19 -6.90 -26.25
CA LYS A 109 11.96 -7.46 -26.83
C LYS A 109 10.73 -6.89 -26.13
N ARG A 110 9.93 -6.09 -26.86
CA ARG A 110 8.64 -5.59 -26.33
C ARG A 110 7.67 -6.71 -25.95
N SER A 111 7.75 -7.86 -26.63
CA SER A 111 6.93 -9.03 -26.32
C SER A 111 7.22 -9.60 -24.92
N THR A 112 8.49 -9.60 -24.49
CA THR A 112 8.85 -10.05 -23.13
C THR A 112 8.28 -9.12 -22.07
N ALA A 113 8.36 -7.80 -22.27
CA ALA A 113 7.74 -6.83 -21.35
C ALA A 113 6.21 -7.00 -21.29
N ALA A 114 5.56 -7.21 -22.43
CA ALA A 114 4.12 -7.46 -22.48
C ALA A 114 3.71 -8.77 -21.77
N ALA A 115 4.49 -9.84 -21.95
CA ALA A 115 4.26 -11.12 -21.27
C ALA A 115 4.38 -10.98 -19.75
N ILE A 116 5.41 -10.28 -19.27
CA ILE A 116 5.60 -9.99 -17.84
C ILE A 116 4.42 -9.19 -17.29
N LEU A 117 4.03 -8.10 -17.96
CA LEU A 117 2.91 -7.26 -17.50
C LEU A 117 1.58 -8.01 -17.46
N SER A 118 1.32 -8.86 -18.46
CA SER A 118 0.11 -9.67 -18.54
C SER A 118 0.07 -10.70 -17.41
N ALA A 119 1.14 -11.50 -17.25
CA ALA A 119 1.26 -12.49 -16.20
C ALA A 119 1.16 -11.87 -14.79
N MET A 120 1.78 -10.70 -14.58
CA MET A 120 1.70 -9.97 -13.30
C MET A 120 0.30 -9.47 -12.97
N ALA A 121 -0.55 -9.26 -13.97
CA ALA A 121 -1.86 -8.71 -13.76
C ALA A 121 -2.95 -9.76 -13.62
N VAL A 122 -2.73 -10.94 -14.19
CA VAL A 122 -3.53 -12.12 -13.84
C VAL A 122 -3.08 -12.78 -12.52
N GLY A 123 -1.97 -12.32 -11.93
CA GLY A 123 -1.46 -12.82 -10.65
C GLY A 123 -0.65 -14.12 -10.79
N ASP A 124 -0.33 -14.54 -12.01
CA ASP A 124 0.50 -15.72 -12.30
C ASP A 124 1.90 -15.54 -11.71
N ILE A 125 2.44 -14.32 -11.79
CA ILE A 125 3.73 -13.98 -11.22
C ILE A 125 3.68 -12.73 -10.36
N ASN A 126 4.56 -12.67 -9.37
CA ASN A 126 4.84 -11.46 -8.60
C ASN A 126 5.77 -10.53 -9.39
N TYR A 127 6.83 -11.07 -10.02
CA TYR A 127 7.74 -10.31 -10.89
C TYR A 127 8.61 -11.23 -11.78
N TYR A 128 9.63 -10.71 -12.48
CA TYR A 128 10.64 -11.52 -13.18
C TYR A 128 11.95 -11.63 -12.38
N VAL A 129 12.75 -12.66 -12.69
CA VAL A 129 14.12 -12.85 -12.23
C VAL A 129 15.02 -12.98 -13.45
N LEU A 130 16.18 -12.33 -13.44
CA LEU A 130 17.17 -12.58 -14.48
C LEU A 130 17.88 -13.89 -14.19
N LYS A 131 17.98 -14.78 -15.16
CA LYS A 131 18.77 -16.03 -15.02
C LYS A 131 20.23 -15.67 -14.70
N PRO A 132 20.93 -16.41 -13.82
CA PRO A 132 22.32 -16.12 -13.52
C PRO A 132 23.21 -16.29 -14.77
N TRP A 133 24.06 -15.32 -15.05
CA TRP A 133 24.99 -15.36 -16.20
C TRP A 133 26.46 -15.46 -15.81
N ILE A 134 26.77 -15.29 -14.52
CA ILE A 134 28.10 -15.49 -13.93
C ILE A 134 28.01 -16.43 -12.72
N GLU A 135 29.16 -16.92 -12.28
CA GLU A 135 29.28 -17.60 -11.00
C GLU A 135 29.20 -16.56 -9.86
N ARG A 136 28.48 -16.88 -8.77
CA ARG A 136 28.24 -15.96 -7.63
C ARG A 136 27.49 -14.71 -8.07
N ASP A 137 26.40 -14.91 -8.79
CA ASP A 137 25.60 -13.82 -9.33
C ASP A 137 24.80 -13.13 -8.20
N GLU A 138 25.40 -12.12 -7.57
CA GLU A 138 24.78 -11.38 -6.47
C GLU A 138 23.47 -10.69 -6.87
N LEU A 139 23.31 -10.33 -8.15
CA LEU A 139 22.06 -9.74 -8.63
C LEU A 139 20.95 -10.79 -8.67
N PHE A 140 21.23 -12.00 -9.15
CA PHE A 140 20.31 -13.13 -9.04
C PHE A 140 19.97 -13.42 -7.58
N HIS A 141 20.97 -13.57 -6.71
CA HIS A 141 20.76 -13.86 -5.28
C HIS A 141 19.92 -12.79 -4.59
N ARG A 142 20.26 -11.52 -4.77
CA ARG A 142 19.49 -10.41 -4.19
C ARG A 142 18.04 -10.44 -4.65
N THR A 143 17.83 -10.66 -5.96
CA THR A 143 16.48 -10.68 -6.54
C THR A 143 15.65 -11.81 -5.94
N VAL A 144 16.22 -13.01 -5.76
CA VAL A 144 15.55 -14.16 -5.12
C VAL A 144 15.33 -13.92 -3.63
N ALA A 145 16.30 -13.34 -2.93
CA ALA A 145 16.18 -13.00 -1.51
C ALA A 145 15.02 -12.04 -1.25
N GLU A 146 14.76 -11.08 -2.15
CA GLU A 146 13.59 -10.20 -2.08
C GLU A 146 12.27 -11.01 -2.16
N PHE A 147 12.16 -12.04 -3.01
CA PHE A 147 10.98 -12.92 -3.01
C PHE A 147 10.86 -13.75 -1.73
N ILE A 148 11.98 -14.28 -1.21
CA ILE A 148 11.97 -15.04 0.04
C ILE A 148 11.53 -14.17 1.21
N GLN A 149 12.02 -12.93 1.29
CA GLN A 149 11.60 -11.96 2.30
C GLN A 149 10.11 -11.64 2.17
N GLU A 150 9.60 -11.50 0.95
CA GLU A 150 8.16 -11.31 0.74
C GLU A 150 7.33 -12.53 1.13
N TRP A 151 7.85 -13.75 0.93
CA TRP A 151 7.20 -15.00 1.31
C TRP A 151 7.16 -15.17 2.84
N SER A 152 8.29 -14.95 3.53
CA SER A 152 8.40 -15.17 4.97
C SER A 152 7.44 -14.31 5.81
N ARG A 153 7.04 -13.14 5.31
CA ARG A 153 6.02 -12.28 5.95
C ARG A 153 4.65 -12.93 6.08
N PHE A 154 4.32 -13.90 5.22
CA PHE A 154 3.03 -14.60 5.25
C PHE A 154 3.12 -15.95 5.98
N GLU A 155 4.32 -16.32 6.41
CA GLU A 155 4.57 -17.60 7.05
C GLU A 155 3.97 -17.64 8.46
N VAL A 156 2.97 -18.50 8.64
CA VAL A 156 2.24 -18.71 9.90
C VAL A 156 3.13 -19.25 11.02
N ALA A 157 4.27 -19.87 10.69
CA ALA A 157 5.23 -20.40 11.66
C ALA A 157 6.05 -19.31 12.38
N ASN A 158 6.09 -18.09 11.84
CA ASN A 158 6.73 -16.97 12.52
C ASN A 158 5.85 -16.55 13.70
N LEU A 159 6.42 -16.61 14.91
CA LEU A 159 5.81 -16.02 16.11
C LEU A 159 5.45 -14.57 15.75
N ARG A 160 4.14 -14.29 15.68
CA ARG A 160 3.69 -12.96 15.24
C ARG A 160 4.15 -11.92 16.26
N GLU A 161 4.58 -10.81 15.72
CA GLU A 161 5.18 -9.68 16.40
C GLU A 161 4.31 -9.10 17.53
N VAL A 162 2.97 -9.17 17.37
CA VAL A 162 1.97 -8.72 18.37
C VAL A 162 0.84 -9.76 18.54
N VAL A 163 0.35 -9.96 19.75
CA VAL A 163 -0.87 -10.72 20.06
C VAL A 163 -1.90 -9.79 20.68
N VAL A 164 -3.14 -9.81 20.17
CA VAL A 164 -4.27 -9.02 20.68
C VAL A 164 -5.33 -10.00 21.18
N ILE A 165 -5.70 -9.89 22.45
CA ILE A 165 -6.77 -10.67 23.07
C ILE A 165 -7.92 -9.73 23.39
N ALA A 166 -9.09 -9.97 22.80
CA ALA A 166 -10.29 -9.16 23.05
C ALA A 166 -11.55 -9.97 22.73
N SER A 167 -12.71 -9.52 23.19
CA SER A 167 -13.99 -10.07 22.73
C SER A 167 -14.18 -9.83 21.23
N ASP A 168 -14.91 -10.72 20.54
CA ASP A 168 -15.13 -10.64 19.09
C ASP A 168 -15.88 -9.35 18.67
N HIS A 169 -16.68 -8.81 19.60
CA HIS A 169 -17.45 -7.57 19.44
C HIS A 169 -16.75 -6.33 20.00
N SER A 170 -15.51 -6.44 20.47
CA SER A 170 -14.76 -5.30 21.00
C SER A 170 -14.44 -4.30 19.88
N VAL A 171 -15.08 -3.13 19.93
CA VAL A 171 -14.79 -2.02 19.00
C VAL A 171 -13.31 -1.64 19.08
N ARG A 172 -12.74 -1.56 20.29
CA ARG A 172 -11.32 -1.25 20.50
C ARG A 172 -10.42 -2.36 19.96
N GLY A 173 -10.76 -3.63 20.19
CA GLY A 173 -10.02 -4.77 19.64
C GLY A 173 -9.95 -4.75 18.10
N GLN A 174 -11.07 -4.44 17.43
CA GLN A 174 -11.11 -4.29 15.98
C GLN A 174 -10.34 -3.06 15.49
N ALA A 175 -10.37 -1.96 16.24
CA ALA A 175 -9.57 -0.77 15.93
C ALA A 175 -8.07 -1.06 15.99
N ILE A 176 -7.59 -1.75 17.04
CA ILE A 176 -6.19 -2.16 17.18
C ILE A 176 -5.80 -3.14 16.08
N ARG A 177 -6.64 -4.13 15.76
CA ARG A 177 -6.41 -5.05 14.65
C ARG A 177 -6.22 -4.29 13.34
N SER A 178 -7.05 -3.29 13.11
CA SER A 178 -6.99 -2.44 11.92
C SER A 178 -5.74 -1.56 11.91
N LEU A 179 -5.33 -1.01 13.06
CA LEU A 179 -4.10 -0.23 13.22
C LEU A 179 -2.86 -1.07 12.86
N LEU A 180 -2.72 -2.26 13.45
CA LEU A 180 -1.59 -3.15 13.21
C LEU A 180 -1.53 -3.58 11.74
N ALA A 181 -2.68 -3.92 11.15
CA ALA A 181 -2.77 -4.27 9.73
C ALA A 181 -2.35 -3.12 8.81
N ARG A 182 -2.79 -1.87 9.07
CA ARG A 182 -2.42 -0.69 8.27
C ARG A 182 -0.92 -0.38 8.35
N ASN A 183 -0.29 -0.65 9.50
CA ASN A 183 1.15 -0.46 9.70
C ASN A 183 1.99 -1.67 9.24
N GLY A 184 1.35 -2.72 8.72
CA GLY A 184 2.03 -3.93 8.26
C GLY A 184 2.67 -4.74 9.39
N ILE A 185 2.24 -4.56 10.63
CA ILE A 185 2.75 -5.26 11.81
C ILE A 185 2.06 -6.63 11.90
N PRO A 186 2.78 -7.75 11.75
CA PRO A 186 2.20 -9.08 11.88
C PRO A 186 1.59 -9.27 13.27
N SER A 187 0.28 -9.49 13.32
CA SER A 187 -0.45 -9.61 14.58
C SER A 187 -1.38 -10.82 14.62
N ALA A 188 -1.59 -11.36 15.82
CA ALA A 188 -2.47 -12.47 16.11
C ALA A 188 -3.64 -12.00 16.96
N PHE A 189 -4.86 -11.98 16.40
CA PHE A 189 -6.07 -11.73 17.18
C PHE A 189 -6.58 -13.03 17.82
N ARG A 190 -6.92 -12.99 19.10
CA ARG A 190 -7.45 -14.11 19.88
C ARG A 190 -8.72 -13.66 20.58
N VAL A 191 -9.79 -14.43 20.44
CA VAL A 191 -11.06 -14.12 21.09
C VAL A 191 -10.93 -14.45 22.58
N SER A 192 -11.30 -13.51 23.45
CA SER A 192 -11.43 -13.73 24.90
C SER A 192 -12.28 -14.98 25.18
N GLY A 193 -11.85 -15.80 26.14
CA GLY A 193 -12.45 -17.09 26.49
C GLY A 193 -12.22 -18.23 25.49
N SER A 194 -11.43 -18.01 24.44
CA SER A 194 -11.06 -19.09 23.50
C SER A 194 -9.87 -19.92 24.03
N PRO A 195 -9.79 -21.23 23.71
CA PRO A 195 -8.66 -22.06 24.13
C PRO A 195 -7.27 -21.52 23.72
N LEU A 196 -7.21 -20.81 22.58
CA LEU A 196 -5.98 -20.17 22.11
C LEU A 196 -5.64 -18.91 22.91
N ALA A 197 -6.64 -18.12 23.33
CA ALA A 197 -6.42 -17.01 24.25
C ALA A 197 -5.95 -17.52 25.61
N ASP A 198 -6.63 -18.51 26.18
CA ASP A 198 -6.27 -19.11 27.47
C ASP A 198 -4.84 -19.66 27.50
N ALA A 199 -4.39 -20.25 26.38
CA ALA A 199 -3.02 -20.75 26.25
C ALA A 199 -1.99 -19.61 26.30
N VAL A 200 -2.27 -18.49 25.63
CA VAL A 200 -1.40 -17.30 25.66
C VAL A 200 -1.42 -16.67 27.06
N LEU A 201 -2.60 -16.48 27.64
CA LEU A 201 -2.79 -15.89 28.98
C LEU A 201 -2.04 -16.66 30.07
N ARG A 202 -2.12 -18.01 30.05
CA ARG A 202 -1.31 -18.86 30.95
C ARG A 202 0.18 -18.74 30.71
N TRP A 203 0.62 -18.49 29.48
CA TRP A 203 2.03 -18.34 29.16
C TRP A 203 2.60 -17.03 29.72
N ILE A 204 1.83 -15.94 29.64
CA ILE A 204 2.23 -14.61 30.09
C ILE A 204 1.83 -14.29 31.54
N ASP A 205 1.15 -15.22 32.21
CA ASP A 205 0.63 -15.08 33.58
C ASP A 205 -0.37 -13.92 33.76
N GLU A 206 -1.29 -13.76 32.80
CA GLU A 206 -2.33 -12.71 32.81
C GLU A 206 -3.74 -13.29 32.89
N PRO A 207 -4.70 -12.60 33.53
CA PRO A 207 -6.11 -12.98 33.48
C PRO A 207 -6.73 -12.61 32.13
N ASP A 208 -7.87 -13.24 31.82
CA ASP A 208 -8.64 -12.89 30.62
C ASP A 208 -9.19 -11.45 30.71
N PRO A 209 -9.00 -10.61 29.68
CA PRO A 209 -9.48 -9.22 29.70
C PRO A 209 -11.01 -9.09 29.65
N GLY A 210 -11.76 -10.15 29.33
CA GLY A 210 -13.22 -10.12 29.23
C GLY A 210 -13.72 -9.15 28.16
N GLU A 211 -14.37 -8.06 28.59
CA GLU A 211 -14.84 -7.00 27.69
C GLU A 211 -13.72 -6.04 27.23
N GLY A 212 -12.59 -6.01 27.95
CA GLY A 212 -11.42 -5.19 27.61
C GLY A 212 -10.56 -5.79 26.49
N VAL A 213 -9.40 -5.19 26.29
CA VAL A 213 -8.39 -5.61 25.32
C VAL A 213 -7.04 -5.79 26.01
N LEU A 214 -6.38 -6.90 25.75
CA LEU A 214 -4.99 -7.14 26.13
C LEU A 214 -4.13 -7.18 24.86
N VAL A 215 -3.02 -6.45 24.86
CA VAL A 215 -2.02 -6.49 23.78
C VAL A 215 -0.69 -6.97 24.36
N TRP A 216 -0.14 -8.02 23.77
CA TRP A 216 1.16 -8.59 24.14
C TRP A 216 2.14 -8.51 22.97
N MET A 217 3.37 -8.04 23.22
CA MET A 217 4.40 -7.81 22.21
C MET A 217 5.63 -8.68 22.44
N PRO A 218 5.58 -10.00 22.18
CA PRO A 218 6.67 -10.92 22.48
C PRO A 218 7.97 -10.60 21.74
N ALA A 219 7.88 -10.03 20.54
CA ALA A 219 9.04 -9.72 19.70
C ALA A 219 9.75 -8.41 20.08
N VAL A 220 9.09 -7.54 20.87
CA VAL A 220 9.58 -6.19 21.20
C VAL A 220 9.43 -5.95 22.70
N GLY A 221 10.47 -6.31 23.45
CA GLY A 221 10.53 -6.08 24.91
C GLY A 221 9.57 -6.92 25.75
N GLY A 222 8.63 -7.66 25.16
CA GLY A 222 7.68 -8.50 25.87
C GLY A 222 6.56 -7.73 26.58
N ALA A 223 6.31 -6.47 26.20
CA ALA A 223 5.33 -5.60 26.86
C ALA A 223 3.93 -6.22 26.85
N ILE A 224 3.21 -6.08 27.96
CA ILE A 224 1.81 -6.45 28.14
C ILE A 224 1.05 -5.16 28.46
N LEU A 225 0.04 -4.86 27.67
CA LEU A 225 -0.75 -3.64 27.78
C LEU A 225 -2.23 -3.98 27.95
N HIS A 226 -2.89 -3.30 28.90
CA HIS A 226 -4.32 -3.45 29.18
C HIS A 226 -5.07 -2.21 28.71
N ASP A 227 -6.06 -2.41 27.85
CA ASP A 227 -6.86 -1.38 27.19
C ASP A 227 -6.04 -0.20 26.62
N PRO A 228 -4.91 -0.46 25.92
CA PRO A 228 -4.02 0.62 25.52
C PRO A 228 -4.65 1.50 24.44
N THR A 229 -4.26 2.77 24.45
CA THR A 229 -4.39 3.72 23.35
C THR A 229 -3.46 3.37 22.19
N ASP A 230 -3.70 3.94 21.01
CA ASP A 230 -2.81 3.72 19.85
C ASP A 230 -1.38 4.22 20.12
N ALA A 231 -1.26 5.22 20.99
CA ALA A 231 0.00 5.80 21.41
C ALA A 231 0.79 4.89 22.33
N GLU A 232 0.14 4.30 23.35
CA GLU A 232 0.80 3.35 24.25
C GLU A 232 1.28 2.10 23.50
N ILE A 233 0.51 1.65 22.50
CA ILE A 233 0.94 0.58 21.58
C ILE A 233 2.20 1.02 20.81
N ALA A 234 2.19 2.23 20.26
CA ALA A 234 3.30 2.75 19.49
C ALA A 234 4.56 2.96 20.36
N GLU A 235 4.42 3.51 21.56
CA GLU A 235 5.50 3.72 22.54
C GLU A 235 6.11 2.39 23.00
N ALA A 236 5.29 1.38 23.29
CA ALA A 236 5.77 0.02 23.59
C ALA A 236 6.54 -0.60 22.42
N TRP A 237 6.22 -0.19 21.19
CA TRP A 237 6.94 -0.57 19.96
C TRP A 237 8.20 0.27 19.70
N GLY A 238 8.49 1.28 20.52
CA GLY A 238 9.61 2.21 20.35
C GLY A 238 9.37 3.29 19.29
N VAL A 239 8.12 3.58 18.96
CA VAL A 239 7.73 4.64 18.03
C VAL A 239 7.61 5.98 18.77
N PRO A 240 8.18 7.08 18.27
CA PRO A 240 8.14 8.38 18.94
C PRO A 240 6.74 9.03 18.82
N THR A 241 6.05 9.18 19.94
CA THR A 241 4.70 9.78 20.07
C THR A 241 4.69 11.13 20.80
N THR A 242 5.84 11.54 21.34
CA THR A 242 6.06 12.78 22.07
C THR A 242 7.33 13.46 21.56
N LEU A 243 7.54 14.70 22.01
CA LEU A 243 8.81 15.41 21.84
C LEU A 243 9.67 15.28 23.10
N ALA A 244 10.97 15.44 22.95
CA ALA A 244 11.85 15.56 24.10
C ALA A 244 11.66 16.92 24.80
N ASP A 245 11.94 16.97 26.10
CA ASP A 245 11.82 18.21 26.88
C ASP A 245 12.67 19.33 26.29
N GLY A 246 12.07 20.51 26.10
CA GLY A 246 12.71 21.69 25.51
C GLY A 246 12.74 21.73 23.99
N GLU A 247 12.07 20.81 23.30
CA GLU A 247 11.93 20.81 21.84
C GLU A 247 10.60 21.40 21.36
N ASP A 248 10.37 22.69 21.60
CA ASP A 248 9.12 23.38 21.28
C ASP A 248 9.21 24.34 20.08
N SER A 249 10.38 24.51 19.47
CA SER A 249 10.60 25.43 18.34
C SER A 249 11.31 24.77 17.16
N PHE A 250 10.81 25.04 15.95
CA PHE A 250 11.24 24.45 14.69
C PHE A 250 11.33 25.51 13.58
N ASP A 251 12.19 25.29 12.59
CA ASP A 251 12.16 26.09 11.36
C ASP A 251 10.97 25.69 10.49
N VAL A 252 10.68 24.38 10.43
CA VAL A 252 9.63 23.81 9.58
C VAL A 252 8.81 22.78 10.35
N LEU A 253 7.50 22.95 10.34
CA LEU A 253 6.53 21.93 10.74
C LEU A 253 5.88 21.31 9.49
N VAL A 254 6.08 20.02 9.29
CA VAL A 254 5.43 19.22 8.25
C VAL A 254 4.27 18.45 8.87
N ILE A 255 3.06 18.67 8.37
CA ILE A 255 1.85 18.01 8.88
C ILE A 255 1.44 16.92 7.88
N GLY A 256 1.70 15.66 8.25
CA GLY A 256 1.50 14.46 7.45
C GLY A 256 2.82 13.83 6.98
N ALA A 257 2.95 12.52 7.15
CA ALA A 257 4.10 11.70 6.75
C ALA A 257 3.77 10.80 5.55
N GLY A 258 2.92 11.26 4.63
CA GLY A 258 2.80 10.69 3.30
C GLY A 258 4.07 10.93 2.46
N PRO A 259 4.15 10.41 1.21
CA PRO A 259 5.35 10.55 0.38
C PRO A 259 5.82 12.00 0.19
N GLY A 260 4.89 12.96 0.04
CA GLY A 260 5.24 14.38 -0.06
C GLY A 260 5.78 14.97 1.24
N GLY A 261 5.18 14.64 2.38
CA GLY A 261 5.65 15.11 3.69
C GLY A 261 7.00 14.52 4.07
N LEU A 262 7.22 13.23 3.80
CA LEU A 262 8.52 12.59 3.98
C LEU A 262 9.59 13.22 3.07
N ALA A 263 9.26 13.52 1.82
CA ALA A 263 10.17 14.23 0.94
C ALA A 263 10.51 15.63 1.48
N ALA A 264 9.52 16.40 1.93
CA ALA A 264 9.75 17.70 2.56
C ALA A 264 10.66 17.59 3.79
N ALA A 265 10.46 16.57 4.63
CA ALA A 265 11.29 16.32 5.80
C ALA A 265 12.73 15.95 5.43
N VAL A 266 12.93 15.05 4.47
CA VAL A 266 14.27 14.67 3.97
C VAL A 266 15.02 15.91 3.50
N TYR A 267 14.41 16.69 2.60
CA TYR A 267 15.09 17.83 1.98
C TYR A 267 15.32 18.96 3.00
N ALA A 268 14.32 19.32 3.81
CA ALA A 268 14.46 20.37 4.83
C ALA A 268 15.56 20.03 5.85
N SER A 269 15.57 18.80 6.39
CA SER A 269 16.60 18.38 7.35
C SER A 269 17.97 18.25 6.70
N SER A 270 18.07 17.77 5.45
CA SER A 270 19.35 17.68 4.74
C SER A 270 19.99 19.06 4.47
N GLU A 271 19.16 20.11 4.39
CA GLU A 271 19.59 21.50 4.22
C GLU A 271 19.79 22.23 5.57
N GLY A 272 19.70 21.50 6.69
CA GLY A 272 20.01 22.00 8.03
C GLY A 272 18.86 22.70 8.75
N LEU A 273 17.63 22.63 8.23
CA LEU A 273 16.45 23.17 8.91
C LEU A 273 16.00 22.25 10.04
N ARG A 274 15.76 22.82 11.23
CA ARG A 274 15.19 22.08 12.36
C ARG A 274 13.74 21.72 12.03
N THR A 275 13.51 20.48 11.63
CA THR A 275 12.26 20.01 11.03
C THR A 275 11.52 19.08 11.98
N LEU A 276 10.23 19.34 12.20
CA LEU A 276 9.28 18.47 12.88
C LEU A 276 8.27 17.91 11.87
N VAL A 277 8.04 16.61 11.90
CA VAL A 277 6.95 15.94 11.18
C VAL A 277 5.93 15.42 12.19
N VAL A 278 4.67 15.80 12.01
CA VAL A 278 3.54 15.28 12.81
C VAL A 278 2.64 14.42 11.93
N GLU A 279 2.44 13.16 12.29
CA GLU A 279 1.58 12.21 11.57
C GLU A 279 0.53 11.62 12.51
N ARG A 280 -0.74 11.67 12.08
CA ARG A 280 -1.88 11.25 12.90
C ARG A 280 -2.05 9.74 13.01
N GLU A 281 -1.62 9.02 12.00
CA GLU A 281 -1.76 7.58 11.89
C GLU A 281 -0.37 6.98 11.62
N SER A 282 -0.14 6.53 10.39
CA SER A 282 1.02 5.75 10.00
C SER A 282 1.87 6.48 8.97
N ILE A 283 3.19 6.28 9.07
CA ILE A 283 4.13 6.68 8.03
C ILE A 283 3.67 6.12 6.67
N GLY A 284 3.70 6.97 5.65
CA GLY A 284 3.31 6.64 4.27
C GLY A 284 1.91 7.09 3.87
N GLY A 285 1.05 7.46 4.83
CA GLY A 285 -0.33 7.88 4.56
C GLY A 285 -1.08 6.90 3.64
N GLN A 286 -1.89 7.43 2.71
CA GLN A 286 -2.61 6.59 1.75
C GLN A 286 -1.69 5.71 0.90
N ALA A 287 -0.55 6.26 0.45
CA ALA A 287 0.38 5.51 -0.37
C ALA A 287 0.93 4.28 0.36
N GLY A 288 1.10 4.36 1.69
CA GLY A 288 1.52 3.27 2.56
C GLY A 288 0.66 2.00 2.44
N THR A 289 -0.64 2.15 2.14
CA THR A 289 -1.58 1.05 1.98
C THR A 289 -1.48 0.34 0.62
N SER A 290 -0.74 0.92 -0.33
CA SER A 290 -0.56 0.32 -1.65
C SER A 290 0.27 -0.95 -1.55
N SER A 291 -0.29 -2.07 -2.03
CA SER A 291 0.39 -3.36 -2.09
C SER A 291 1.62 -3.31 -3.01
N LEU A 292 1.58 -2.50 -4.07
CA LEU A 292 2.68 -2.34 -5.01
C LEU A 292 2.55 -1.05 -5.85
N ILE A 293 3.57 -0.20 -5.80
CA ILE A 293 3.71 1.01 -6.62
C ILE A 293 4.68 0.70 -7.77
N ARG A 294 4.16 0.61 -9.01
CA ARG A 294 4.95 0.24 -10.21
C ARG A 294 5.46 1.43 -11.03
N ASN A 295 4.90 2.61 -10.80
CA ASN A 295 5.15 3.81 -11.59
C ASN A 295 6.03 4.84 -10.84
N TYR A 296 6.76 4.41 -9.83
CA TYR A 296 7.73 5.25 -9.12
C TYR A 296 9.15 4.97 -9.65
N LEU A 297 9.78 6.00 -10.20
CA LEU A 297 11.10 5.90 -10.83
C LEU A 297 12.15 5.35 -9.84
N GLY A 298 13.00 4.45 -10.32
CA GLY A 298 14.10 3.86 -9.53
C GLY A 298 13.78 2.49 -8.93
N PHE A 299 12.50 2.08 -8.90
CA PHE A 299 12.10 0.74 -8.44
C PHE A 299 11.57 -0.07 -9.62
N SER A 300 12.46 -0.74 -10.35
CA SER A 300 12.10 -1.53 -11.54
C SER A 300 11.05 -2.59 -11.24
N ARG A 301 11.15 -3.25 -10.07
CA ARG A 301 10.19 -4.26 -9.58
C ARG A 301 8.88 -3.68 -9.04
N GLY A 302 8.75 -2.36 -9.06
CA GLY A 302 7.86 -1.65 -8.15
C GLY A 302 8.36 -1.72 -6.71
N ILE A 303 7.68 -1.02 -5.82
CA ILE A 303 7.96 -1.01 -4.37
C ILE A 303 6.65 -0.97 -3.61
N ARG A 304 6.57 -1.66 -2.47
CA ARG A 304 5.40 -1.55 -1.59
C ARG A 304 5.29 -0.11 -1.08
N GLY A 305 4.06 0.38 -0.95
CA GLY A 305 3.82 1.71 -0.41
C GLY A 305 4.45 1.95 0.95
N SER A 306 4.23 1.00 1.86
CA SER A 306 4.80 1.03 3.21
C SER A 306 6.33 1.02 3.21
N GLU A 307 6.96 0.27 2.31
CA GLU A 307 8.41 0.20 2.21
C GLU A 307 9.01 1.50 1.66
N LEU A 308 8.39 2.10 0.63
CA LEU A 308 8.81 3.41 0.13
C LEU A 308 8.78 4.45 1.26
N ALA A 309 7.70 4.44 2.05
CA ALA A 309 7.54 5.37 3.16
C ALA A 309 8.53 5.12 4.30
N GLN A 310 8.76 3.85 4.67
CA GLN A 310 9.73 3.49 5.70
C GLN A 310 11.15 3.92 5.32
N ARG A 311 11.56 3.72 4.06
CA ARG A 311 12.85 4.20 3.54
C ARG A 311 12.95 5.72 3.60
N GLY A 312 11.89 6.44 3.24
CA GLY A 312 11.83 7.90 3.35
C GLY A 312 11.93 8.40 4.79
N TYR A 313 11.21 7.76 5.72
CA TYR A 313 11.31 8.04 7.16
C TYR A 313 12.73 7.85 7.68
N GLN A 314 13.36 6.72 7.37
CA GLN A 314 14.74 6.43 7.78
C GLN A 314 15.72 7.48 7.27
N GLN A 315 15.55 7.95 6.02
CA GLN A 315 16.38 9.02 5.47
C GLN A 315 16.20 10.34 6.23
N ALA A 316 14.95 10.77 6.43
CA ALA A 316 14.66 12.01 7.16
C ALA A 316 15.19 11.95 8.60
N TRP A 317 15.00 10.82 9.27
CA TRP A 317 15.50 10.58 10.62
C TRP A 317 17.02 10.67 10.70
N VAL A 318 17.75 10.04 9.77
CA VAL A 318 19.23 10.13 9.72
C VAL A 318 19.71 11.56 9.51
N PHE A 319 18.95 12.39 8.78
CA PHE A 319 19.25 13.82 8.63
C PHE A 319 18.83 14.68 9.83
N GLY A 320 18.22 14.10 10.87
CA GLY A 320 17.84 14.80 12.10
C GLY A 320 16.43 15.39 12.10
N ALA A 321 15.53 14.90 11.24
CA ALA A 321 14.11 15.24 11.35
C ALA A 321 13.52 14.63 12.64
N HIS A 322 12.72 15.43 13.34
CA HIS A 322 11.95 14.99 14.51
C HIS A 322 10.61 14.46 14.03
N PHE A 323 10.13 13.37 14.64
CA PHE A 323 8.86 12.77 14.29
C PHE A 323 8.00 12.63 15.53
N VAL A 324 6.73 13.02 15.40
CA VAL A 324 5.68 12.76 16.37
C VAL A 324 4.57 12.02 15.64
N LEU A 325 4.48 10.73 15.90
CA LEU A 325 3.59 9.80 15.21
C LEU A 325 2.37 9.48 16.09
N MET A 326 1.28 9.01 15.48
CA MET A 326 0.00 8.76 16.16
C MET A 326 -0.56 10.01 16.87
N ARG A 327 -0.31 11.21 16.32
CA ARG A 327 -0.75 12.51 16.88
C ARG A 327 -1.25 13.44 15.78
N SER A 328 -2.31 14.18 16.07
CA SER A 328 -2.88 15.16 15.14
C SER A 328 -2.56 16.59 15.57
N ILE A 329 -2.37 17.46 14.59
CA ILE A 329 -2.49 18.91 14.83
C ILE A 329 -3.98 19.24 14.95
N VAL A 330 -4.37 19.83 16.08
CA VAL A 330 -5.76 20.20 16.38
C VAL A 330 -6.04 21.69 16.24
N SER A 331 -4.98 22.51 16.24
CA SER A 331 -5.03 23.95 16.05
C SER A 331 -3.77 24.45 15.37
N LEU A 332 -3.91 25.44 14.49
CA LEU A 332 -2.82 26.13 13.82
C LEU A 332 -3.11 27.62 13.70
N GLU A 333 -2.27 28.45 14.31
CA GLU A 333 -2.42 29.90 14.34
C GLU A 333 -1.13 30.58 13.91
N LYS A 334 -1.19 31.39 12.86
CA LYS A 334 -0.10 32.33 12.53
C LYS A 334 -0.06 33.47 13.55
N GLN A 335 1.09 33.67 14.21
CA GLN A 335 1.40 34.74 15.16
C GLN A 335 2.67 35.44 14.68
N ASP A 336 2.56 36.70 14.25
CA ASP A 336 3.67 37.49 13.69
C ASP A 336 4.48 36.72 12.60
N ASP A 337 5.73 36.37 12.91
CA ASP A 337 6.71 35.71 12.02
C ASP A 337 6.74 34.18 12.14
N HIS A 338 5.89 33.59 12.98
CA HIS A 338 5.83 32.16 13.22
C HIS A 338 4.38 31.63 13.28
N PHE A 339 4.28 30.31 13.35
CA PHE A 339 3.06 29.57 13.54
C PHE A 339 3.11 28.89 14.89
N ARG A 340 2.04 29.00 15.66
CA ARG A 340 1.77 28.19 16.84
C ARG A 340 0.86 27.04 16.45
N ALA A 341 1.27 25.81 16.74
CA ALA A 341 0.49 24.61 16.48
C ALA A 341 0.29 23.80 17.76
N VAL A 342 -0.90 23.26 17.96
CA VAL A 342 -1.22 22.37 19.09
C VAL A 342 -1.23 20.93 18.59
N ILE A 343 -0.33 20.10 19.13
CA ILE A 343 -0.23 18.67 18.87
C ILE A 343 -1.04 17.94 19.94
N GLY A 344 -2.31 17.62 19.66
CA GLY A 344 -3.22 16.86 20.52
C GLY A 344 -2.92 16.93 22.02
N ASP A 345 -2.67 15.77 22.63
CA ASP A 345 -2.34 15.62 24.05
C ASP A 345 -0.84 15.77 24.36
N VAL A 346 -0.01 16.20 23.40
CA VAL A 346 1.44 16.37 23.56
C VAL A 346 1.78 17.78 24.03
N GLY A 347 1.19 18.80 23.41
CA GLY A 347 1.44 20.19 23.78
C GLY A 347 1.52 21.14 22.58
N GLU A 348 2.07 22.32 22.83
CA GLU A 348 2.23 23.38 21.83
C GLU A 348 3.64 23.39 21.25
N VAL A 349 3.76 23.66 19.95
CA VAL A 349 5.03 23.90 19.26
C VAL A 349 4.93 25.15 18.39
N THR A 350 6.08 25.74 18.10
CA THR A 350 6.23 26.88 17.19
C THR A 350 7.02 26.48 15.95
N ALA A 351 6.64 27.01 14.79
CA ALA A 351 7.35 26.80 13.54
C ALA A 351 7.36 28.07 12.69
N ARG A 352 8.48 28.40 12.05
CA ARG A 352 8.59 29.59 11.19
C ARG A 352 7.90 29.39 9.83
N ALA A 353 7.87 28.16 9.33
CA ALA A 353 7.11 27.75 8.16
C ALA A 353 6.35 26.45 8.42
N VAL A 354 5.23 26.25 7.72
CA VAL A 354 4.40 25.06 7.85
C VAL A 354 4.11 24.46 6.48
N VAL A 355 4.21 23.13 6.37
CA VAL A 355 3.90 22.37 5.16
C VAL A 355 2.73 21.43 5.44
N LEU A 356 1.58 21.71 4.83
CA LEU A 356 0.42 20.84 4.82
C LEU A 356 0.63 19.72 3.79
N ALA A 357 0.89 18.51 4.30
CA ALA A 357 1.08 17.29 3.52
C ALA A 357 0.09 16.19 3.93
N THR A 358 -1.12 16.59 4.37
CA THR A 358 -2.14 15.70 4.96
C THR A 358 -2.86 14.80 3.95
N GLY A 359 -2.61 14.99 2.65
CA GLY A 359 -3.17 14.16 1.58
C GLY A 359 -4.70 14.17 1.54
N VAL A 360 -5.28 13.02 1.20
CA VAL A 360 -6.74 12.80 1.11
C VAL A 360 -7.12 11.45 1.68
N SER A 361 -8.40 11.22 1.94
CA SER A 361 -8.97 9.89 2.14
C SER A 361 -9.89 9.54 0.97
N TYR A 362 -9.65 8.40 0.31
CA TYR A 362 -10.56 7.91 -0.72
C TYR A 362 -11.87 7.42 -0.11
N ARG A 363 -12.99 7.72 -0.76
CA ARG A 363 -14.29 7.17 -0.35
C ARG A 363 -14.32 5.67 -0.68
N ARG A 364 -14.76 4.87 0.29
CA ARG A 364 -14.88 3.41 0.18
C ARG A 364 -16.31 2.99 -0.17
N LEU A 365 -16.44 1.75 -0.62
CA LEU A 365 -17.75 1.12 -0.89
C LEU A 365 -18.38 0.49 0.36
N ASP A 366 -17.61 0.33 1.44
CA ASP A 366 -18.02 -0.32 2.70
C ASP A 366 -18.48 -1.79 2.50
N VAL A 367 -17.73 -2.54 1.68
CA VAL A 367 -17.97 -3.95 1.38
C VAL A 367 -16.80 -4.80 1.94
N PRO A 368 -16.97 -5.45 3.11
CA PRO A 368 -15.88 -6.14 3.80
C PRO A 368 -15.17 -7.23 2.98
N SER A 369 -15.89 -7.92 2.09
CA SER A 369 -15.30 -8.99 1.26
C SER A 369 -14.31 -8.49 0.22
N LEU A 370 -14.36 -7.19 -0.13
CA LEU A 370 -13.48 -6.58 -1.12
C LEU A 370 -12.22 -5.95 -0.51
N GLU A 371 -12.21 -5.69 0.80
CA GLU A 371 -11.07 -5.08 1.51
C GLU A 371 -9.77 -5.90 1.37
N PRO A 372 -9.78 -7.26 1.50
CA PRO A 372 -8.58 -8.06 1.30
C PRO A 372 -8.05 -8.05 -0.14
N LEU A 373 -8.88 -7.64 -1.11
CA LEU A 373 -8.57 -7.65 -2.54
C LEU A 373 -8.01 -6.30 -3.03
N MET A 374 -7.80 -5.33 -2.13
CA MET A 374 -7.15 -4.07 -2.47
C MET A 374 -5.76 -4.30 -3.08
N GLY A 375 -5.52 -3.73 -4.26
CA GLY A 375 -4.32 -3.94 -5.06
C GLY A 375 -4.25 -5.28 -5.80
N ASN A 376 -5.11 -6.25 -5.45
CA ASN A 376 -5.25 -7.56 -6.09
C ASN A 376 -6.59 -7.65 -6.84
N GLY A 377 -6.88 -6.63 -7.64
CA GLY A 377 -8.12 -6.52 -8.42
C GLY A 377 -9.08 -5.45 -7.92
N VAL A 378 -8.89 -4.85 -6.74
CA VAL A 378 -9.66 -3.66 -6.31
C VAL A 378 -8.75 -2.43 -6.25
N TYR A 379 -9.12 -1.35 -6.95
CA TYR A 379 -8.31 -0.17 -7.15
C TYR A 379 -9.11 1.12 -6.93
N TYR A 380 -8.47 2.16 -6.39
CA TYR A 380 -9.06 3.50 -6.17
C TYR A 380 -8.54 4.54 -7.18
N GLY A 381 -8.10 4.05 -8.34
CA GLY A 381 -7.63 4.84 -9.48
C GLY A 381 -7.31 3.92 -10.65
N ALA A 382 -7.37 4.44 -11.87
CA ALA A 382 -7.04 3.69 -13.09
C ALA A 382 -5.72 4.18 -13.67
N SER A 383 -4.62 3.48 -13.36
CA SER A 383 -3.30 3.72 -13.95
C SER A 383 -3.10 2.91 -15.23
N VAL A 384 -2.18 3.37 -16.07
CA VAL A 384 -1.78 2.68 -17.31
C VAL A 384 -1.24 1.27 -17.01
N SER A 385 -0.59 1.08 -15.86
CA SER A 385 -0.05 -0.21 -15.45
C SER A 385 -1.15 -1.21 -15.10
N GLU A 386 -2.23 -0.78 -14.41
CA GLU A 386 -3.39 -1.66 -14.17
C GLU A 386 -4.15 -1.94 -15.47
N ALA A 387 -4.31 -0.93 -16.34
CA ALA A 387 -5.04 -1.08 -17.60
C ALA A 387 -4.36 -2.07 -18.57
N HIS A 388 -3.03 -1.99 -18.73
CA HIS A 388 -2.26 -3.00 -19.48
C HIS A 388 -2.40 -4.40 -18.88
N GLY A 389 -2.49 -4.47 -17.56
CA GLY A 389 -2.66 -5.73 -16.88
C GLY A 389 -3.99 -6.42 -17.16
N LEU A 390 -5.04 -5.65 -17.43
CA LEU A 390 -6.36 -6.17 -17.74
C LEU A 390 -6.59 -6.40 -19.23
N GLN A 391 -5.51 -6.50 -20.02
CA GLN A 391 -5.62 -6.73 -21.46
C GLN A 391 -6.36 -8.05 -21.76
N GLY A 392 -7.48 -7.97 -22.48
CA GLY A 392 -8.33 -9.11 -22.81
C GLY A 392 -9.21 -9.63 -21.65
N LEU A 393 -9.20 -8.96 -20.49
CA LEU A 393 -9.97 -9.33 -19.29
C LEU A 393 -11.14 -8.38 -19.06
N ASP A 394 -11.96 -8.65 -18.03
CA ASP A 394 -13.12 -7.82 -17.69
C ASP A 394 -12.80 -6.86 -16.55
N ALA A 395 -13.36 -5.64 -16.63
CA ALA A 395 -13.24 -4.62 -15.59
C ALA A 395 -14.60 -4.04 -15.21
N CYS A 396 -14.72 -3.62 -13.96
CA CYS A 396 -15.86 -2.90 -13.41
C CYS A 396 -15.39 -1.54 -12.88
N VAL A 397 -16.07 -0.45 -13.21
CA VAL A 397 -15.80 0.90 -12.71
C VAL A 397 -17.02 1.39 -11.95
N VAL A 398 -16.84 1.93 -10.75
CA VAL A 398 -17.92 2.48 -9.93
C VAL A 398 -17.77 3.99 -9.83
N GLY A 399 -18.76 4.75 -10.31
CA GLY A 399 -18.79 6.20 -10.19
C GLY A 399 -19.49 6.89 -11.37
N GLY A 400 -20.17 8.01 -11.11
CA GLY A 400 -20.94 8.76 -12.11
C GLY A 400 -20.31 10.05 -12.61
N GLY A 401 -19.12 10.42 -12.13
CA GLY A 401 -18.45 11.68 -12.51
C GLY A 401 -17.41 11.52 -13.62
N ASN A 402 -16.83 12.64 -14.06
CA ASN A 402 -15.83 12.67 -15.15
C ASN A 402 -14.64 11.71 -14.94
N SER A 403 -14.13 11.57 -13.72
CA SER A 403 -13.01 10.65 -13.44
C SER A 403 -13.38 9.19 -13.72
N ALA A 404 -14.62 8.78 -13.42
CA ALA A 404 -15.10 7.44 -13.75
C ALA A 404 -15.22 7.26 -15.27
N GLY A 405 -15.79 8.25 -15.98
CA GLY A 405 -15.90 8.20 -17.44
C GLY A 405 -14.55 8.10 -18.15
N GLN A 406 -13.56 8.88 -17.70
CA GLN A 406 -12.19 8.80 -18.21
C GLN A 406 -11.54 7.44 -17.93
N ALA A 407 -11.75 6.87 -16.74
CA ALA A 407 -11.25 5.55 -16.39
C ALA A 407 -11.86 4.46 -17.28
N VAL A 408 -13.18 4.48 -17.51
CA VAL A 408 -13.88 3.55 -18.40
C VAL A 408 -13.30 3.58 -19.81
N LEU A 409 -13.17 4.76 -20.41
CA LEU A 409 -12.62 4.92 -21.76
C LEU A 409 -11.13 4.56 -21.83
N HIS A 410 -10.40 4.70 -20.72
CA HIS A 410 -9.04 4.21 -20.64
C HIS A 410 -8.98 2.69 -20.64
N LEU A 411 -9.75 2.03 -19.78
CA LEU A 411 -9.79 0.58 -19.63
C LEU A 411 -10.34 -0.12 -20.88
N ALA A 412 -11.34 0.49 -21.54
CA ALA A 412 -11.98 -0.06 -22.74
C ALA A 412 -11.00 -0.25 -23.92
N ARG A 413 -9.85 0.42 -23.90
CA ARG A 413 -8.78 0.21 -24.90
C ARG A 413 -8.03 -1.11 -24.74
N TYR A 414 -8.14 -1.76 -23.58
CA TYR A 414 -7.37 -2.94 -23.21
C TYR A 414 -8.27 -4.12 -22.85
N CYS A 415 -9.34 -3.86 -22.10
CA CYS A 415 -10.24 -4.88 -21.57
C CYS A 415 -11.14 -5.49 -22.65
N ARG A 416 -11.52 -6.75 -22.48
CA ARG A 416 -12.56 -7.41 -23.28
C ARG A 416 -13.91 -6.73 -23.07
N GLN A 417 -14.26 -6.45 -21.81
CA GLN A 417 -15.49 -5.74 -21.44
C GLN A 417 -15.25 -4.82 -20.24
N VAL A 418 -15.88 -3.64 -20.24
CA VAL A 418 -15.87 -2.71 -19.11
C VAL A 418 -17.29 -2.40 -18.68
N THR A 419 -17.63 -2.69 -17.42
CA THR A 419 -18.93 -2.38 -16.83
C THR A 419 -18.84 -1.10 -15.99
N LEU A 420 -19.58 -0.05 -16.36
CA LEU A 420 -19.70 1.17 -15.58
C LEU A 420 -20.94 1.10 -14.68
N VAL A 421 -20.74 1.08 -13.37
CA VAL A 421 -21.80 1.01 -12.36
C VAL A 421 -22.06 2.39 -11.78
N ILE A 422 -23.31 2.83 -11.85
CA ILE A 422 -23.76 4.11 -11.30
C ILE A 422 -25.00 3.93 -10.42
N ARG A 423 -25.03 4.65 -9.30
CA ARG A 423 -26.20 4.67 -8.39
C ARG A 423 -27.37 5.47 -8.96
N GLY A 424 -27.08 6.46 -9.79
CA GLY A 424 -28.08 7.28 -10.47
C GLY A 424 -28.77 6.54 -11.60
N ASN A 425 -29.82 7.14 -12.12
CA ASN A 425 -30.57 6.63 -13.28
C ASN A 425 -29.85 6.88 -14.61
N ASP A 426 -29.00 7.89 -14.70
CA ASP A 426 -28.18 8.22 -15.87
C ASP A 426 -26.88 8.94 -15.50
N LEU A 427 -26.04 9.21 -16.49
CA LEU A 427 -24.74 9.88 -16.35
C LEU A 427 -24.83 11.42 -16.42
N THR A 428 -25.97 11.97 -16.87
CA THR A 428 -26.11 13.39 -17.23
C THR A 428 -26.03 14.33 -16.04
N ALA A 429 -26.33 13.82 -14.84
CA ALA A 429 -26.29 14.60 -13.61
C ALA A 429 -24.88 15.08 -13.21
N SER A 430 -23.83 14.36 -13.60
CA SER A 430 -22.46 14.63 -13.10
C SER A 430 -21.33 14.36 -14.10
N MET A 431 -21.61 13.79 -15.26
CA MET A 431 -20.62 13.53 -16.31
C MET A 431 -20.78 14.51 -17.47
N SER A 432 -19.67 14.96 -18.05
CA SER A 432 -19.70 15.83 -19.23
C SER A 432 -20.30 15.10 -20.44
N GLN A 433 -21.10 15.82 -21.24
CA GLN A 433 -21.80 15.24 -22.40
C GLN A 433 -20.86 14.50 -23.36
N TYR A 434 -19.67 15.05 -23.63
CA TYR A 434 -18.72 14.40 -24.55
C TYR A 434 -18.26 13.01 -24.04
N LEU A 435 -18.13 12.83 -22.72
CA LEU A 435 -17.75 11.53 -22.14
C LEU A 435 -18.91 10.54 -22.28
N ILE A 436 -20.13 11.00 -22.05
CA ILE A 436 -21.35 10.19 -22.24
C ILE A 436 -21.42 9.70 -23.69
N ASP A 437 -21.31 10.62 -24.66
CA ASP A 437 -21.35 10.27 -26.09
C ASP A 437 -20.25 9.27 -26.48
N THR A 438 -19.06 9.41 -25.89
CA THR A 438 -17.93 8.48 -26.17
C THR A 438 -18.15 7.12 -25.52
N ILE A 439 -18.75 7.08 -24.33
CA ILE A 439 -19.10 5.83 -23.62
C ILE A 439 -20.19 5.09 -24.39
N ASP A 440 -21.23 5.78 -24.85
CA ASP A 440 -22.33 5.19 -25.63
C ASP A 440 -21.85 4.63 -26.97
N ALA A 441 -20.81 5.23 -27.56
CA ALA A 441 -20.18 4.75 -28.79
C ALA A 441 -19.22 3.56 -28.59
N ALA A 442 -18.82 3.25 -27.35
CA ALA A 442 -17.83 2.22 -27.07
C ALA A 442 -18.47 0.82 -27.01
N ALA A 443 -18.19 -0.01 -28.03
CA ALA A 443 -18.84 -1.32 -28.21
C ALA A 443 -18.60 -2.34 -27.08
N ASN A 444 -17.54 -2.17 -26.29
CA ASN A 444 -17.19 -3.04 -25.18
C ASN A 444 -17.45 -2.42 -23.80
N VAL A 445 -18.24 -1.35 -23.74
CA VAL A 445 -18.65 -0.70 -22.49
C VAL A 445 -20.13 -0.98 -22.23
N THR A 446 -20.47 -1.32 -20.98
CA THR A 446 -21.85 -1.51 -20.54
C THR A 446 -22.13 -0.64 -19.33
N VAL A 447 -23.16 0.20 -19.39
CA VAL A 447 -23.59 1.03 -18.25
C VAL A 447 -24.68 0.31 -17.46
N ARG A 448 -24.45 0.12 -16.17
CA ARG A 448 -25.40 -0.43 -15.18
C ARG A 448 -25.88 0.72 -14.30
N ALA A 449 -27.00 1.32 -14.71
CA ALA A 449 -27.68 2.36 -13.96
C ALA A 449 -28.44 1.78 -12.75
N ASN A 450 -28.79 2.66 -11.81
CA ASN A 450 -29.49 2.33 -10.57
C ASN A 450 -28.86 1.15 -9.82
N SER A 451 -27.56 0.97 -9.92
CA SER A 451 -26.86 -0.22 -9.42
C SER A 451 -25.76 0.17 -8.44
N GLU A 452 -25.47 -0.71 -7.49
CA GLU A 452 -24.33 -0.57 -6.60
C GLU A 452 -23.62 -1.89 -6.35
N VAL A 453 -22.33 -1.82 -6.06
CA VAL A 453 -21.54 -2.99 -5.67
C VAL A 453 -21.80 -3.29 -4.20
N VAL A 454 -22.26 -4.51 -3.89
CA VAL A 454 -22.57 -4.97 -2.52
C VAL A 454 -21.72 -6.15 -2.07
N GLY A 455 -20.92 -6.72 -2.99
CA GLY A 455 -20.10 -7.89 -2.73
C GLY A 455 -19.10 -8.14 -3.85
N GLY A 456 -18.32 -9.20 -3.69
CA GLY A 456 -17.36 -9.70 -4.66
C GLY A 456 -16.31 -10.54 -3.96
N GLY A 457 -15.49 -11.25 -4.75
CA GLY A 457 -14.55 -12.22 -4.22
C GLY A 457 -13.73 -12.91 -5.31
N GLY A 458 -12.92 -13.86 -4.87
CA GLY A 458 -12.08 -14.73 -5.68
C GLY A 458 -10.95 -15.31 -4.83
N ASP A 459 -10.14 -16.21 -5.41
CA ASP A 459 -9.05 -16.86 -4.70
C ASP A 459 -7.76 -16.03 -4.76
N GLY A 460 -7.53 -15.22 -3.72
CA GLY A 460 -6.37 -14.33 -3.61
C GLY A 460 -6.40 -13.08 -4.51
N ARG A 461 -7.39 -12.98 -5.42
CA ARG A 461 -7.63 -11.83 -6.29
C ARG A 461 -9.12 -11.68 -6.65
N LEU A 462 -9.50 -10.54 -7.22
CA LEU A 462 -10.86 -10.33 -7.70
C LEU A 462 -11.16 -11.18 -8.94
N GLU A 463 -12.25 -11.96 -8.88
CA GLU A 463 -12.79 -12.75 -9.99
C GLU A 463 -14.23 -12.35 -10.35
N HIS A 464 -14.98 -11.82 -9.39
CA HIS A 464 -16.34 -11.35 -9.60
C HIS A 464 -16.72 -10.20 -8.65
N VAL A 465 -17.73 -9.43 -9.07
CA VAL A 465 -18.40 -8.41 -8.25
C VAL A 465 -19.89 -8.72 -8.16
N THR A 466 -20.50 -8.47 -7.00
CA THR A 466 -21.94 -8.60 -6.82
C THR A 466 -22.58 -7.22 -6.91
N LEU A 467 -23.45 -7.04 -7.90
CA LEU A 467 -24.23 -5.83 -8.11
C LEU A 467 -25.62 -6.00 -7.51
N ARG A 468 -26.11 -4.97 -6.83
CA ARG A 468 -27.51 -4.86 -6.41
C ARG A 468 -28.18 -3.75 -7.21
N ASP A 469 -29.30 -4.10 -7.84
CA ASP A 469 -30.21 -3.11 -8.41
C ASP A 469 -30.97 -2.40 -7.28
N ARG A 470 -30.85 -1.08 -7.22
CA ARG A 470 -31.39 -0.24 -6.14
C ARG A 470 -32.91 -0.03 -6.23
N GLN A 471 -33.53 -0.35 -7.36
CA GLN A 471 -34.97 -0.22 -7.55
C GLN A 471 -35.69 -1.52 -7.16
N THR A 472 -35.11 -2.66 -7.52
CA THR A 472 -35.73 -3.98 -7.35
C THR A 472 -35.16 -4.75 -6.15
N GLY A 473 -33.96 -4.40 -5.69
CA GLY A 473 -33.21 -5.15 -4.68
C GLY A 473 -32.58 -6.44 -5.21
N ALA A 474 -32.72 -6.76 -6.50
CA ALA A 474 -32.16 -7.96 -7.09
C ALA A 474 -30.63 -7.90 -7.11
N GLU A 475 -29.98 -9.02 -6.77
CA GLU A 475 -28.53 -9.16 -6.81
C GLU A 475 -28.10 -10.05 -7.97
N GLU A 476 -27.01 -9.66 -8.62
CA GLU A 476 -26.40 -10.38 -9.73
C GLU A 476 -24.88 -10.42 -9.53
N SER A 477 -24.27 -11.59 -9.74
CA SER A 477 -22.81 -11.72 -9.75
C SER A 477 -22.30 -11.57 -11.18
N LEU A 478 -21.34 -10.66 -11.37
CA LEU A 478 -20.73 -10.35 -12.66
C LEU A 478 -19.24 -10.67 -12.63
N PRO A 479 -18.72 -11.50 -13.57
CA PRO A 479 -17.29 -11.73 -13.71
C PRO A 479 -16.53 -10.41 -13.92
N SER A 480 -15.49 -10.19 -13.12
CA SER A 480 -14.68 -8.98 -13.20
C SER A 480 -13.31 -9.23 -12.59
N ASN A 481 -12.26 -8.97 -13.37
CA ASN A 481 -10.87 -9.14 -12.94
C ASN A 481 -10.28 -7.87 -12.32
N GLY A 482 -10.96 -6.73 -12.48
CA GLY A 482 -10.60 -5.45 -11.87
C GLY A 482 -11.84 -4.63 -11.47
N LEU A 483 -11.84 -4.04 -10.29
CA LEU A 483 -12.86 -3.12 -9.77
C LEU A 483 -12.19 -1.78 -9.48
N PHE A 484 -12.63 -0.72 -10.16
CA PHE A 484 -12.10 0.63 -10.04
C PHE A 484 -13.11 1.54 -9.37
N VAL A 485 -12.84 1.93 -8.13
CA VAL A 485 -13.71 2.73 -7.29
C VAL A 485 -13.39 4.22 -7.50
N MET A 486 -14.23 4.89 -8.28
CA MET A 486 -14.06 6.28 -8.74
C MET A 486 -15.14 7.21 -8.15
N ILE A 487 -15.40 7.10 -6.84
CA ILE A 487 -16.45 7.85 -6.12
C ILE A 487 -15.93 9.09 -5.37
N GLY A 488 -14.66 9.44 -5.58
CA GLY A 488 -14.03 10.66 -5.09
C GLY A 488 -13.16 10.47 -3.84
N ALA A 489 -12.49 11.55 -3.47
CA ALA A 489 -11.64 11.64 -2.28
C ALA A 489 -12.01 12.89 -1.49
N VAL A 490 -11.79 12.85 -0.18
CA VAL A 490 -12.07 13.96 0.73
C VAL A 490 -10.75 14.44 1.35
N PRO A 491 -10.41 15.73 1.23
CA PRO A 491 -9.25 16.29 1.92
C PRO A 491 -9.54 16.42 3.42
N GLY A 492 -8.56 16.10 4.27
CA GLY A 492 -8.69 16.18 5.73
C GLY A 492 -8.44 17.60 6.26
N THR A 493 -9.18 18.59 5.75
CA THR A 493 -8.86 20.02 5.89
C THR A 493 -9.79 20.80 6.82
N ASP A 494 -10.87 20.20 7.33
CA ASP A 494 -11.91 20.87 8.13
C ASP A 494 -11.38 21.59 9.38
N TRP A 495 -10.27 21.11 9.96
CA TRP A 495 -9.64 21.68 11.15
C TRP A 495 -8.82 22.96 10.86
N LEU A 496 -8.51 23.26 9.59
CA LEU A 496 -7.72 24.45 9.24
C LEU A 496 -8.53 25.73 9.51
N PRO A 497 -7.87 26.86 9.83
CA PRO A 497 -8.54 28.14 9.96
C PRO A 497 -9.23 28.60 8.66
N ASP A 498 -10.30 29.38 8.76
CA ASP A 498 -11.04 29.92 7.61
C ASP A 498 -10.20 30.81 6.68
N LYS A 499 -9.10 31.38 7.19
CA LYS A 499 -8.12 32.16 6.42
C LYS A 499 -7.27 31.31 5.46
N VAL A 500 -7.34 29.99 5.57
CA VAL A 500 -6.72 29.06 4.62
C VAL A 500 -7.76 28.75 3.54
N GLY A 501 -7.61 29.40 2.39
CA GLY A 501 -8.52 29.30 1.26
C GLY A 501 -8.67 27.87 0.78
N ARG A 502 -9.91 27.46 0.48
CA ARG A 502 -10.28 26.14 0.01
C ARG A 502 -11.22 26.25 -1.18
N ASP A 503 -11.15 25.29 -2.09
CA ASP A 503 -12.16 25.16 -3.15
C ASP A 503 -13.51 24.64 -2.62
N GLY A 504 -14.52 24.58 -3.47
CA GLY A 504 -15.86 24.06 -3.11
C GLY A 504 -15.90 22.58 -2.70
N HIS A 505 -14.78 21.87 -2.81
CA HIS A 505 -14.62 20.47 -2.41
C HIS A 505 -13.68 20.30 -1.19
N GLY A 506 -13.23 21.41 -0.59
CA GLY A 506 -12.39 21.44 0.60
C GLY A 506 -10.89 21.34 0.34
N PHE A 507 -10.42 21.33 -0.92
CA PHE A 507 -8.98 21.26 -1.24
C PHE A 507 -8.32 22.62 -1.04
N VAL A 508 -7.10 22.63 -0.51
CA VAL A 508 -6.37 23.87 -0.18
C VAL A 508 -5.93 24.58 -1.45
N LEU A 509 -6.25 25.87 -1.56
CA LEU A 509 -5.78 26.73 -2.64
C LEU A 509 -4.31 27.09 -2.42
N SER A 510 -3.51 27.07 -3.48
CA SER A 510 -2.10 27.51 -3.43
C SER A 510 -1.67 28.16 -4.74
N GLY A 511 -0.54 28.87 -4.72
CA GLY A 511 0.04 29.46 -5.92
C GLY A 511 -0.97 30.35 -6.66
N SER A 512 -1.17 30.13 -7.96
CA SER A 512 -2.12 30.92 -8.76
C SER A 512 -3.55 30.89 -8.23
N ASP A 513 -3.98 29.77 -7.66
CA ASP A 513 -5.34 29.64 -7.11
C ASP A 513 -5.49 30.46 -5.82
N ALA A 514 -4.45 30.47 -4.98
CA ALA A 514 -4.40 31.35 -3.80
C ALA A 514 -4.30 32.84 -4.19
N ALA A 515 -3.58 33.16 -5.27
CA ALA A 515 -3.45 34.54 -5.76
C ALA A 515 -4.77 35.12 -6.25
N ALA A 516 -5.68 34.27 -6.73
CA ALA A 516 -7.02 34.65 -7.16
C ALA A 516 -8.02 34.77 -6.00
N ASP A 517 -7.66 34.29 -4.82
CA ASP A 517 -8.50 34.34 -3.63
C ASP A 517 -8.41 35.73 -2.95
N PRO A 518 -9.54 36.36 -2.58
CA PRO A 518 -9.54 37.66 -1.89
C PRO A 518 -8.79 37.68 -0.55
N GLN A 519 -8.53 36.51 0.05
CA GLN A 519 -7.78 36.40 1.30
C GLN A 519 -6.28 36.67 1.11
N TRP A 520 -5.74 36.58 -0.10
CA TRP A 520 -4.34 36.94 -0.35
C TRP A 520 -4.17 38.47 -0.40
N ASN A 521 -3.48 39.02 0.59
CA ASN A 521 -3.33 40.47 0.78
C ASN A 521 -1.86 40.96 0.73
N GLU A 522 -0.94 40.11 0.29
CA GLU A 522 0.47 40.47 0.18
C GLU A 522 0.77 41.28 -1.10
N SER A 523 1.80 42.12 -1.03
CA SER A 523 2.26 42.95 -2.17
C SER A 523 2.92 42.14 -3.30
N ARG A 524 3.25 40.88 -3.03
CA ARG A 524 3.84 39.93 -4.00
C ARG A 524 2.84 38.82 -4.32
N PRO A 525 2.96 38.13 -5.47
CA PRO A 525 2.24 36.89 -5.68
C PRO A 525 2.70 35.80 -4.67
N PRO A 526 1.81 34.85 -4.33
CA PRO A 526 2.19 33.66 -3.56
C PRO A 526 3.17 32.80 -4.36
N GLN A 527 4.06 32.11 -3.66
CA GLN A 527 4.90 31.08 -4.28
C GLN A 527 4.05 29.87 -4.72
N PRO A 528 4.51 29.00 -5.64
CA PRO A 528 3.69 27.94 -6.23
C PRO A 528 2.96 27.01 -5.24
N TYR A 529 3.57 26.70 -4.10
CA TYR A 529 2.95 25.86 -3.06
C TYR A 529 2.47 26.66 -1.85
N GLU A 530 2.62 27.98 -1.85
CA GLU A 530 2.16 28.84 -0.76
C GLU A 530 0.65 29.00 -0.83
N THR A 531 0.00 28.87 0.33
CA THR A 531 -1.46 28.99 0.48
C THR A 531 -1.87 30.47 0.53
N THR A 532 -3.14 30.75 0.80
CA THR A 532 -3.62 32.11 1.10
C THR A 532 -3.00 32.71 2.38
N VAL A 533 -2.31 31.90 3.19
CA VAL A 533 -1.57 32.35 4.37
C VAL A 533 -0.06 32.30 4.09
N PRO A 534 0.67 33.44 4.10
CA PRO A 534 2.09 33.44 3.79
C PRO A 534 2.91 32.61 4.79
N GLY A 535 3.86 31.81 4.29
CA GLY A 535 4.65 30.86 5.09
C GLY A 535 3.95 29.53 5.41
N LEU A 536 2.66 29.39 5.08
CA LEU A 536 1.93 28.13 5.08
C LEU A 536 1.88 27.60 3.65
N PHE A 537 2.43 26.41 3.44
CA PHE A 537 2.51 25.75 2.15
C PHE A 537 1.62 24.51 2.12
N ALA A 538 1.13 24.11 0.95
CA ALA A 538 0.37 22.89 0.73
C ALA A 538 0.97 22.07 -0.42
N ILE A 539 1.20 20.77 -0.19
CA ILE A 539 1.80 19.85 -1.15
C ILE A 539 1.02 18.54 -1.26
N GLY A 540 1.11 17.91 -2.42
CA GLY A 540 0.49 16.62 -2.69
C GLY A 540 -1.04 16.69 -2.73
N ASP A 541 -1.69 15.63 -2.26
CA ASP A 541 -3.09 15.40 -2.58
C ASP A 541 -4.05 16.34 -1.85
N VAL A 542 -3.61 17.06 -0.80
CA VAL A 542 -4.45 18.04 -0.09
C VAL A 542 -4.74 19.30 -0.92
N ARG A 543 -3.89 19.58 -1.91
CA ARG A 543 -3.94 20.79 -2.72
C ARG A 543 -4.99 20.70 -3.85
N CYS A 544 -5.62 21.83 -4.14
CA CYS A 544 -6.47 22.02 -5.32
C CYS A 544 -5.66 21.75 -6.61
N GLY A 545 -6.24 21.01 -7.55
CA GLY A 545 -5.61 20.75 -8.84
C GLY A 545 -4.34 19.88 -8.81
N SER A 546 -4.04 19.16 -7.70
CA SER A 546 -2.89 18.26 -7.68
C SER A 546 -3.10 16.98 -8.49
N VAL A 547 -2.01 16.42 -9.00
CA VAL A 547 -2.01 15.31 -9.99
C VAL A 547 -2.38 13.95 -9.37
N LYS A 548 -2.50 13.86 -8.03
CA LYS A 548 -2.83 12.64 -7.27
C LYS A 548 -1.91 11.45 -7.60
N ARG A 549 -0.60 11.68 -7.56
CA ARG A 549 0.45 10.69 -7.87
C ARG A 549 1.56 10.76 -6.83
N VAL A 550 2.05 9.60 -6.41
CA VAL A 550 3.16 9.47 -5.44
C VAL A 550 4.40 10.25 -5.90
N ALA A 551 4.84 10.07 -7.16
CA ALA A 551 6.00 10.77 -7.70
C ALA A 551 5.81 12.30 -7.74
N SER A 552 4.59 12.77 -8.04
CA SER A 552 4.26 14.20 -8.01
C SER A 552 4.33 14.73 -6.58
N ALA A 553 3.72 14.04 -5.62
CA ALA A 553 3.75 14.44 -4.21
C ALA A 553 5.18 14.52 -3.66
N VAL A 554 6.04 13.54 -3.99
CA VAL A 554 7.47 13.58 -3.63
C VAL A 554 8.18 14.76 -4.27
N GLY A 555 7.92 15.02 -5.56
CA GLY A 555 8.47 16.18 -6.26
C GLY A 555 8.05 17.51 -5.62
N GLU A 556 6.77 17.67 -5.31
CA GLU A 556 6.24 18.86 -4.61
C GLU A 556 6.89 19.03 -3.23
N GLY A 557 7.04 17.93 -2.47
CA GLY A 557 7.69 17.93 -1.16
C GLY A 557 9.18 18.27 -1.20
N SER A 558 9.90 17.86 -2.24
CA SER A 558 11.28 18.29 -2.43
C SER A 558 11.36 19.78 -2.81
N VAL A 559 10.56 20.22 -3.79
CA VAL A 559 10.67 21.58 -4.35
C VAL A 559 10.21 22.66 -3.35
N VAL A 560 9.24 22.36 -2.48
CA VAL A 560 8.72 23.34 -1.50
C VAL A 560 9.80 23.85 -0.55
N VAL A 561 10.85 23.07 -0.26
CA VAL A 561 11.95 23.48 0.64
C VAL A 561 12.68 24.73 0.15
N SER A 562 12.84 24.89 -1.17
CA SER A 562 13.38 26.12 -1.75
C SER A 562 12.51 27.36 -1.48
N GLN A 563 11.19 27.18 -1.47
CA GLN A 563 10.21 28.24 -1.21
C GLN A 563 10.18 28.61 0.29
N ILE A 564 10.36 27.60 1.15
CA ILE A 564 10.56 27.78 2.59
C ILE A 564 11.80 28.64 2.83
N HIS A 565 12.96 28.32 2.23
CA HIS A 565 14.16 29.14 2.39
C HIS A 565 13.95 30.59 1.95
N THR A 566 13.23 30.83 0.85
CA THR A 566 12.88 32.18 0.41
C THR A 566 12.03 32.91 1.46
N HIS A 567 11.04 32.23 2.03
CA HIS A 567 10.19 32.78 3.09
C HIS A 567 10.99 33.10 4.35
N LEU A 568 11.82 32.17 4.82
CA LEU A 568 12.62 32.33 6.04
C LEU A 568 13.65 33.47 5.93
N LYS A 569 14.17 33.75 4.72
CA LYS A 569 15.04 34.90 4.46
C LYS A 569 14.26 36.21 4.52
N ALA A 570 13.11 36.28 3.86
CA ALA A 570 12.28 37.49 3.85
C ALA A 570 11.81 37.89 5.26
N SER A 571 11.48 36.92 6.12
CA SER A 571 11.10 37.18 7.51
C SER A 571 12.27 37.58 8.41
N ALA A 572 13.53 37.29 8.03
CA ALA A 572 14.71 37.70 8.78
C ALA A 572 15.15 39.14 8.45
N ASP A 573 14.77 39.64 7.26
CA ASP A 573 15.10 40.98 6.77
C ASP A 573 14.01 42.04 7.09
N ALA A 574 12.86 41.60 7.60
CA ALA A 574 11.71 42.44 8.01
C ALA A 574 11.75 42.74 9.51
#